data_AF-A0A8J3FCL5-F1
#
_entry.id   AF-A0A8J3FCL5-F1
#
_cell.length_a   1.000
_cell.length_b   1.000
_cell.length_c   1.000
_cell.angle_alpha   90.00
_cell.angle_beta   90.00
_cell.angle_gamma   90.00
#
_symmetry.space_group_name_H-M   'P 1'
#
loop_
_entity.id
_entity.type
_entity.pdbx_description
1 polymer ?
#
loop_
_entity_poly.entity_id
_entity_poly.type
_entity_poly.pdbx_seq_one_letter_code
_entity_poly.pdbx_strand_id
1 'polypeptide(L)'
;MALRLIITEKAAEFYRQELDVQEGEALRLFVRIGGVGHVGYSFGIQKDRITPHDHVVRVRDVAFVVRDDDAWYLDGMTIDLDGSDEIVVSHERFARLDHPVEEREPALVG
;
A
#
# COMPACT_ATOMS: atom_id res chain seq x y z
N MET A 1 -16.75 -0.33 -3.89
CA MET A 1 -16.40 -0.03 -2.49
C MET A 1 -15.16 0.86 -2.50
N ALA A 2 -14.97 1.72 -1.50
CA ALA A 2 -13.80 2.58 -1.42
C ALA A 2 -12.62 1.80 -0.80
N LEU A 3 -11.43 1.94 -1.39
CA LEU A 3 -10.17 1.37 -0.88
C LEU A 3 -9.87 1.89 0.53
N ARG A 4 -9.66 0.99 1.50
CA ARG A 4 -9.21 1.31 2.87
C ARG A 4 -7.69 1.19 2.95
N LEU A 5 -6.98 2.22 2.50
CA LEU A 5 -5.53 2.31 2.66
C LEU A 5 -5.19 3.48 3.57
N ILE A 6 -4.47 3.21 4.65
CA ILE A 6 -4.02 4.22 5.61
C ILE A 6 -2.54 4.48 5.38
N ILE A 7 -2.18 5.74 5.16
CA ILE A 7 -0.79 6.19 5.10
C ILE A 7 -0.66 7.29 6.14
N THR A 8 0.24 7.14 7.09
CA THR A 8 0.42 8.15 8.12
C THR A 8 1.07 9.40 7.55
N GLU A 9 0.90 10.53 8.23
CA GLU A 9 1.52 11.79 7.80
C GLU A 9 3.05 11.70 7.76
N LYS A 10 3.67 10.89 8.64
CA LYS A 10 5.11 10.68 8.67
C LYS A 10 5.58 9.88 7.45
N ALA A 11 4.89 8.78 7.14
CA ALA A 11 5.20 7.98 5.94
C ALA A 11 4.99 8.79 4.65
N ALA A 12 3.93 9.61 4.61
CA ALA A 12 3.68 10.48 3.47
C ALA A 12 4.80 11.52 3.26
N GLU A 13 5.23 12.17 4.34
CA GLU A 13 6.34 13.12 4.29
C GLU A 13 7.67 12.45 3.90
N PHE A 14 7.94 11.26 4.43
CA PHE A 14 9.12 10.46 4.06
C PHE A 14 9.15 10.19 2.55
N TYR A 15 8.07 9.66 1.97
CA TYR A 15 8.05 9.38 0.53
C TYR A 15 8.09 10.65 -0.32
N ARG A 16 7.49 11.74 0.14
CA ARG A 16 7.54 13.04 -0.54
C ARG A 16 8.98 13.52 -0.70
N GLN A 17 9.77 13.41 0.37
CA GLN A 17 11.17 13.81 0.41
C GLN A 17 12.06 12.85 -0.40
N GLU A 18 11.96 11.54 -0.15
CA GLU A 18 12.82 10.53 -0.78
C GLU A 18 12.63 10.44 -2.30
N LEU A 19 11.40 10.67 -2.79
CA LEU A 19 11.08 10.61 -4.21
C LEU A 19 11.05 11.99 -4.89
N ASP A 20 11.32 13.07 -4.16
CA ASP A 20 11.27 14.45 -4.64
C ASP A 20 9.96 14.75 -5.38
N VAL A 21 8.84 14.55 -4.68
CA VAL A 21 7.48 14.67 -5.23
C VAL A 21 7.07 16.14 -5.26
N GLN A 22 6.71 16.61 -6.44
CA GLN A 22 6.28 18.00 -6.65
C GLN A 22 4.76 18.15 -6.62
N GLU A 23 4.28 19.38 -6.51
CA GLU A 23 2.86 19.69 -6.56
C GLU A 23 2.23 19.23 -7.89
N GLY A 24 1.12 18.50 -7.80
CA GLY A 24 0.43 17.92 -8.96
C GLY A 24 0.95 16.54 -9.39
N GLU A 25 2.03 16.04 -8.78
CA GLU A 25 2.46 14.65 -8.93
C GLU A 25 1.72 13.74 -7.94
N ALA A 26 1.73 12.45 -8.23
CA ALA A 26 1.20 11.42 -7.36
C ALA A 26 2.21 10.29 -7.18
N LEU A 27 2.01 9.48 -6.15
CA LEU A 27 2.77 8.27 -5.89
C LEU A 27 1.90 7.06 -6.16
N ARG A 28 2.29 6.24 -7.15
CA ARG A 28 1.61 4.98 -7.43
C ARG A 28 2.15 3.88 -6.53
N LEU A 29 1.24 3.23 -5.81
CA LEU A 29 1.49 1.94 -5.18
C LEU A 29 1.07 0.83 -6.15
N PHE A 30 1.93 -0.16 -6.33
CA PHE A 30 1.70 -1.28 -7.26
C PHE A 30 2.24 -2.58 -6.69
N VAL A 31 1.58 -3.70 -6.98
CA VAL A 31 1.95 -5.01 -6.45
C VAL A 31 2.88 -5.73 -7.43
N ARG A 32 3.89 -6.41 -6.91
CA ARG A 32 4.80 -7.27 -7.68
C ARG A 32 4.98 -8.60 -6.99
N ILE A 33 5.32 -9.59 -7.80
CA ILE A 33 5.70 -10.92 -7.36
C ILE A 33 7.20 -11.06 -7.63
N GLY A 34 7.97 -11.43 -6.62
CA GLY A 34 9.43 -11.53 -6.74
C GLY A 34 10.03 -12.55 -5.79
N GLY A 35 11.35 -12.78 -5.95
CA GLY A 35 12.13 -13.72 -5.16
C GLY A 35 12.64 -14.90 -5.98
N VAL A 36 13.85 -15.39 -5.63
CA VAL A 36 14.44 -16.60 -6.21
C VAL A 36 14.27 -17.72 -5.19
N GLY A 37 13.48 -18.74 -5.53
CA GLY A 37 13.17 -19.87 -4.66
C GLY A 37 11.93 -19.69 -3.79
N HIS A 38 11.83 -18.59 -3.05
CA HIS A 38 10.62 -18.19 -2.31
C HIS A 38 9.95 -17.01 -3.02
N VAL A 39 8.89 -17.31 -3.75
CA VAL A 39 8.12 -16.33 -4.51
C VAL A 39 7.11 -15.68 -3.57
N GLY A 40 7.19 -14.37 -3.38
CA GLY A 40 6.30 -13.62 -2.51
C GLY A 40 5.76 -12.35 -3.16
N TYR A 41 4.64 -11.87 -2.64
CA TYR A 41 4.09 -10.57 -2.98
C TYR A 41 4.80 -9.45 -2.21
N SER A 42 5.02 -8.34 -2.89
CA SER A 42 5.41 -7.07 -2.29
C SER A 42 4.71 -5.94 -3.03
N PHE A 43 4.66 -4.75 -2.43
CA PHE A 43 4.31 -3.55 -3.16
C PHE A 43 5.55 -2.68 -3.40
N GLY A 44 5.53 -1.95 -4.51
CA GLY A 44 6.46 -0.89 -4.80
C GLY A 44 5.75 0.47 -4.82
N ILE A 45 6.55 1.52 -4.78
CA ILE A 45 6.09 2.90 -4.90
C ILE A 45 6.91 3.61 -5.98
N GLN A 46 6.27 4.47 -6.77
CA GLN A 46 6.93 5.29 -7.79
C GLN A 46 6.15 6.56 -8.08
N LYS A 47 6.81 7.57 -8.65
CA LYS A 47 6.13 8.77 -9.17
C LYS A 47 5.21 8.42 -10.34
N ASP A 48 4.03 9.05 -10.37
CA ASP A 48 3.04 8.93 -11.43
C ASP A 48 2.07 10.13 -11.40
N ARG A 49 0.96 10.04 -12.13
CA ARG A 49 -0.13 11.01 -12.20
C ARG A 49 -1.46 10.35 -11.86
N ILE A 50 -2.39 11.15 -11.37
CA ILE A 50 -3.76 10.72 -11.09
C ILE A 50 -4.51 10.52 -12.41
N THR A 51 -5.18 9.38 -12.56
CA THR A 51 -6.10 9.09 -13.67
C THR A 51 -7.53 8.88 -13.15
N PRO A 52 -8.57 8.98 -14.01
CA PRO A 52 -9.96 8.77 -13.59
C PRO A 52 -10.28 7.36 -13.04
N HIS A 53 -9.40 6.39 -13.26
CA HIS A 53 -9.59 4.99 -12.85
C HIS A 53 -8.82 4.63 -11.58
N ASP A 54 -8.05 5.56 -11.01
CA ASP A 54 -7.29 5.29 -9.81
C ASP A 54 -8.15 5.40 -8.55
N HIS A 55 -7.90 4.51 -7.59
CA HIS A 55 -8.26 4.74 -6.20
C HIS A 55 -7.27 5.77 -5.63
N VAL A 56 -7.77 6.88 -5.08
CA VAL A 56 -6.93 8.00 -4.63
C VAL A 56 -6.99 8.14 -3.11
N VAL A 57 -5.83 8.12 -2.46
CA VAL A 57 -5.67 8.44 -1.04
C VAL A 57 -4.84 9.71 -0.92
N ARG A 58 -5.38 10.73 -0.25
CA ARG A 58 -4.67 12.01 -0.04
C ARG A 58 -4.25 12.14 1.41
N VAL A 59 -2.98 12.45 1.62
CA VAL A 59 -2.41 12.76 2.93
C VAL A 59 -1.65 14.07 2.80
N ARG A 60 -2.20 15.13 3.42
CA ARG A 60 -1.72 16.51 3.25
C ARG A 60 -1.67 16.90 1.76
N ASP A 61 -0.49 17.24 1.24
CA ASP A 61 -0.20 17.64 -0.14
C ASP A 61 0.19 16.47 -1.05
N VAL A 62 0.28 15.24 -0.53
CA VAL A 62 0.67 14.05 -1.31
C VAL A 62 -0.55 13.23 -1.72
N ALA A 63 -0.62 12.89 -3.00
CA ALA A 63 -1.61 11.96 -3.54
C ALA A 63 -0.99 10.59 -3.78
N PHE A 64 -1.61 9.55 -3.22
CA PHE A 64 -1.29 8.16 -3.49
C PHE A 64 -2.35 7.55 -4.39
N VAL A 65 -1.93 6.81 -5.42
CA VAL A 65 -2.82 6.21 -6.41
C VAL A 65 -2.62 4.70 -6.50
N VAL A 66 -3.73 3.97 -6.61
CA VAL A 66 -3.77 2.51 -6.70
C VAL A 66 -4.66 2.13 -7.88
N ARG A 67 -4.20 1.19 -8.71
CA ARG A 67 -5.03 0.60 -9.78
C ARG A 67 -5.97 -0.44 -9.21
N ASP A 68 -7.09 -0.66 -9.87
CA ASP A 68 -8.05 -1.68 -9.46
C ASP A 68 -7.41 -3.08 -9.35
N ASP A 69 -6.52 -3.42 -10.29
CA ASP A 69 -5.79 -4.70 -10.30
C ASP A 69 -4.86 -4.91 -9.10
N ASP A 70 -4.44 -3.82 -8.43
CA ASP A 70 -3.57 -3.84 -7.25
C ASP A 70 -4.36 -3.67 -5.93
N ALA A 71 -5.64 -3.28 -6.01
CA ALA A 71 -6.45 -2.91 -4.85
C ALA A 71 -6.71 -4.08 -3.90
N TRP A 72 -6.83 -5.31 -4.40
CA TRP A 72 -7.09 -6.51 -3.58
C TRP A 72 -6.04 -6.75 -2.49
N TYR A 73 -4.80 -6.32 -2.72
CA TYR A 73 -3.67 -6.48 -1.79
C TYR A 73 -3.48 -5.27 -0.88
N LEU A 74 -3.81 -4.07 -1.38
CA LEU A 74 -3.60 -2.81 -0.68
C LEU A 74 -4.82 -2.42 0.19
N ASP A 75 -6.00 -2.98 -0.07
CA ASP A 75 -7.21 -2.73 0.72
C ASP A 75 -7.10 -3.35 2.13
N GLY A 76 -7.07 -2.51 3.15
CA GLY A 76 -6.83 -2.88 4.54
C GLY A 76 -5.38 -2.72 4.99
N MET A 77 -4.51 -2.16 4.15
CA MET A 77 -3.11 -1.89 4.49
C MET A 77 -2.95 -0.58 5.28
N THR A 78 -2.03 -0.57 6.24
CA THR A 78 -1.52 0.62 6.91
C THR A 78 -0.02 0.74 6.68
N ILE A 79 0.42 1.90 6.19
CA ILE A 79 1.82 2.25 5.97
C ILE A 79 2.19 3.38 6.94
N ASP A 80 3.17 3.13 7.80
CA ASP A 80 3.66 4.08 8.79
C ASP A 80 5.19 4.18 8.74
N LEU A 81 5.73 5.22 9.38
CA LEU A 81 7.14 5.41 9.62
C LEU A 81 7.37 5.32 11.12
N ASP A 82 8.17 4.34 11.55
CA ASP A 82 8.41 4.10 12.96
C ASP A 82 9.40 5.11 13.58
N GLY A 83 9.79 4.89 14.84
CA GLY A 83 10.72 5.77 15.55
C GLY A 83 12.19 5.67 15.11
N SER A 84 12.49 4.74 14.20
CA SER A 84 13.82 4.49 13.64
C SER A 84 13.93 4.92 12.18
N ASP A 85 12.96 5.69 11.69
CA ASP A 85 12.84 6.13 10.29
C ASP A 85 12.73 4.97 9.29
N GLU A 86 12.18 3.83 9.72
CA GLU A 86 11.89 2.69 8.85
C GLU A 86 10.40 2.64 8.50
N ILE A 87 10.12 2.32 7.22
CA ILE A 87 8.75 2.07 6.78
C ILE A 87 8.27 0.74 7.36
N VAL A 88 7.20 0.82 8.16
CA VAL A 88 6.52 -0.33 8.72
C VAL A 88 5.14 -0.48 8.10
N VAL A 89 4.79 -1.72 7.76
CA VAL A 89 3.52 -2.04 7.12
C VAL A 89 2.77 -3.09 7.90
N SER A 90 1.46 -2.91 8.00
CA SER A 90 0.54 -3.87 8.59
C SER A 90 -0.71 -3.99 7.73
N HIS A 91 -1.45 -5.08 7.92
CA HIS A 91 -2.64 -5.35 7.13
C HIS A 91 -3.73 -5.99 7.98
N GLU A 92 -4.96 -5.48 7.88
CA GLU A 92 -6.08 -5.97 8.70
C GLU A 92 -6.56 -7.38 8.29
N ARG A 93 -6.31 -7.77 7.03
CA ARG A 93 -6.77 -9.06 6.47
C ARG A 93 -5.70 -10.14 6.28
N PHE A 94 -4.41 -9.78 6.32
CA PHE A 94 -3.33 -10.68 5.95
C PHE A 94 -2.28 -10.72 7.07
N ALA A 95 -2.14 -11.87 7.72
CA ALA A 95 -1.07 -12.10 8.69
C ALA A 95 0.32 -12.19 8.02
N ARG A 96 0.36 -12.54 6.73
CA ARG A 96 1.58 -12.64 5.92
C ARG A 96 1.42 -11.90 4.61
N LEU A 97 2.22 -10.86 4.42
CA LEU A 97 2.16 -10.01 3.22
C LEU A 97 2.82 -10.63 1.99
N ASP A 98 3.80 -11.52 2.20
CA ASP A 98 4.49 -12.25 1.14
C ASP A 98 3.62 -13.39 0.57
N HIS A 99 2.73 -13.95 1.39
CA HIS A 99 1.78 -15.00 1.03
C HIS A 99 0.37 -14.64 1.56
N PRO A 100 -0.31 -13.67 0.92
CA PRO A 100 -1.58 -13.13 1.41
C PRO A 100 -2.68 -14.16 1.20
N VAL A 101 -2.99 -14.89 2.27
CA VAL A 101 -4.17 -15.75 2.36
C VAL A 101 -5.10 -15.10 3.38
N GLU A 102 -6.34 -14.83 2.98
CA GLU A 102 -7.36 -14.39 3.94
C GLU A 102 -7.56 -15.51 4.96
N GLU A 103 -7.37 -15.22 6.25
CA GLU A 103 -7.72 -16.16 7.31
C GLU A 103 -9.23 -16.37 7.26
N ARG A 104 -9.66 -17.51 6.71
CA ARG A 104 -11.06 -17.93 6.85
C ARG A 104 -11.30 -18.21 8.32
N GLU A 105 -12.31 -17.57 8.92
CA GLU A 105 -12.85 -18.04 10.20
C GLU A 105 -13.07 -19.56 10.09
N PRO A 106 -12.65 -20.36 11.10
CA PRO A 106 -12.91 -21.78 11.06
C PRO A 106 -14.43 -21.95 10.90
N ALA A 107 -14.85 -22.63 9.84
CA ALA A 107 -16.24 -22.99 9.65
C ALA A 107 -16.71 -23.61 10.96
N LEU A 108 -17.67 -22.97 11.63
CA LEU A 108 -18.34 -23.54 12.79
C LEU A 108 -18.86 -24.91 12.34
N VAL A 109 -18.18 -25.97 12.78
CA VAL A 109 -18.61 -27.34 12.55
C VAL A 109 -19.87 -27.49 13.39
N GLY A 110 -21.01 -27.43 12.70
CA GLY A 110 -22.33 -27.71 13.28
C GLY A 110 -22.53 -29.18 13.59
#